data_AF-M4H011-F1
#
_entry.id   AF-M4H011-F1
#
_cell.length_a   1.000
_cell.length_b   1.000
_cell.length_c   1.000
_cell.angle_alpha   90.00
_cell.angle_beta   90.00
_cell.angle_gamma   90.00
#
_symmetry.space_group_name_H-M   'P 1'
#
loop_
_entity.id
_entity.type
_entity.pdbx_description
1 polymer ?
#
loop_
_entity_poly.entity_id
_entity_poly.type
_entity_poly.pdbx_seq_one_letter_code
_entity_poly.pdbx_strand_id
1 'polypeptide(L)'
;SGEHTFVNVEHTAPHPDEDKIQELQAQVSTMKGILEKKEEELAELRRVNGEIKKKLELIPPLEAQLEVYRSDYDTEKGQRIDAQDRVAALEERIRELTNRNTNTAPRQDGQTDQADSAPQATGPVSVLLCPVCTTMCTTRDAYIHHVQRCVETAESGGL
;
A
#
# COMPACT_ATOMS: atom_id res chain seq x y z
N SER A 1 40.47 -59.52 -79.50
CA SER A 1 40.43 -58.07 -79.72
C SER A 1 39.08 -57.59 -79.23
N GLY A 2 39.04 -56.94 -78.06
CA GLY A 2 37.80 -56.42 -77.47
C GLY A 2 37.82 -54.90 -77.60
N GLU A 3 36.91 -54.35 -78.40
CA GLU A 3 36.82 -52.92 -78.67
C GLU A 3 35.89 -52.30 -77.61
N HIS A 4 36.48 -51.60 -76.64
CA HIS A 4 35.72 -50.86 -75.63
C HIS A 4 35.43 -49.46 -76.15
N THR A 5 34.17 -49.22 -76.51
CA THR A 5 33.67 -47.88 -76.84
C THR A 5 33.44 -47.10 -75.54
N PHE A 6 34.27 -46.11 -75.26
CA PHE A 6 34.05 -45.18 -74.15
C PHE A 6 33.01 -44.14 -74.57
N VAL A 7 31.85 -44.14 -73.92
CA VAL A 7 30.84 -43.09 -74.04
C VAL A 7 31.26 -41.94 -73.12
N ASN A 8 31.61 -40.79 -73.70
CA ASN A 8 31.82 -39.57 -72.94
C ASN A 8 30.45 -39.03 -72.51
N VAL A 9 30.17 -39.04 -71.21
CA VAL A 9 29.00 -38.37 -70.64
C VAL A 9 29.38 -36.90 -70.48
N GLU A 10 28.99 -36.06 -71.43
CA GLU A 10 29.07 -34.61 -71.29
C GLU A 10 28.35 -34.21 -70.00
N HIS A 11 29.10 -33.73 -69.02
CA HIS A 11 28.54 -33.07 -67.85
C HIS A 11 27.97 -31.74 -68.33
N THR A 12 26.66 -31.68 -68.49
CA THR A 12 25.90 -30.44 -68.67
C THR A 12 26.33 -29.45 -67.60
N ALA A 13 26.86 -28.31 -68.02
CA ALA A 13 27.19 -27.20 -67.13
C ALA A 13 25.91 -26.77 -66.37
N PRO A 14 26.02 -26.39 -65.08
CA PRO A 14 24.88 -25.92 -64.30
C PRO A 14 24.19 -24.76 -65.03
N HIS A 15 22.85 -24.84 -65.16
CA HIS A 15 22.08 -23.85 -65.90
C HIS A 15 21.90 -22.59 -65.03
N PRO A 16 22.14 -21.38 -65.57
CA PRO A 16 22.08 -20.12 -64.80
C PRO A 16 20.69 -19.81 -64.23
N ASP A 17 19.63 -20.43 -64.76
CA ASP A 17 18.29 -20.35 -64.19
C ASP A 17 18.12 -21.18 -62.91
N GLU A 18 18.86 -22.28 -62.75
CA GLU A 18 18.81 -23.10 -61.52
C GLU A 18 19.43 -22.37 -60.34
N ASP A 19 20.57 -21.70 -60.55
CA ASP A 19 21.23 -20.88 -59.50
C ASP A 19 20.29 -19.76 -59.02
N LYS A 20 19.56 -19.13 -59.94
CA LYS A 20 18.62 -18.05 -59.63
C LYS A 20 17.38 -18.55 -58.90
N ILE A 21 16.89 -19.74 -59.25
CA ILE A 21 15.81 -20.41 -58.52
C ILE A 21 16.26 -20.75 -57.10
N GLN A 22 17.50 -21.22 -56.93
CA GLN A 22 18.06 -21.57 -55.62
C GLN A 22 18.24 -20.33 -54.73
N GLU A 23 18.72 -19.23 -55.30
CA GLU A 23 18.84 -17.94 -54.61
C GLU A 23 17.48 -17.42 -54.15
N LEU A 24 16.46 -17.45 -55.03
CA LEU A 24 15.09 -17.06 -54.68
C LEU A 24 14.50 -17.97 -53.60
N GLN A 25 14.73 -19.28 -53.65
CA GLN A 25 14.32 -20.21 -52.59
C GLN A 25 14.97 -19.89 -51.24
N ALA A 26 16.27 -19.57 -51.24
CA ALA A 26 16.98 -19.16 -50.03
C ALA A 26 16.42 -17.84 -49.46
N GLN A 27 16.11 -16.89 -50.35
CA GLN A 27 15.54 -15.59 -49.97
C GLN A 27 14.12 -15.74 -49.40
N VAL A 28 13.27 -16.56 -50.02
CA VAL A 28 11.92 -16.87 -49.52
C VAL A 28 11.99 -17.59 -48.17
N SER A 29 12.90 -18.56 -48.01
CA SER A 29 13.10 -19.26 -46.73
C SER A 29 13.54 -18.30 -45.62
N THR A 30 14.41 -17.34 -45.96
CA THR A 30 14.86 -16.29 -45.04
C THR A 30 13.70 -15.36 -44.66
N MET A 31 12.95 -14.88 -45.65
CA MET A 31 11.78 -14.03 -45.42
C MET A 31 10.72 -14.72 -44.56
N LYS A 32 10.48 -16.03 -44.79
CA LYS A 32 9.55 -16.82 -43.99
C LYS A 32 9.97 -16.84 -42.51
N GLY A 33 11.24 -17.12 -42.23
CA GLY A 33 11.76 -17.10 -40.86
C GLY A 33 11.69 -15.73 -40.19
N ILE A 34 11.86 -14.64 -40.96
CA ILE A 34 11.64 -13.28 -40.45
C ILE A 34 10.16 -13.05 -40.13
N LEU A 35 9.26 -13.51 -41.00
CA LEU A 35 7.82 -13.35 -40.82
C LEU A 35 7.33 -14.07 -39.56
N GLU A 36 7.78 -15.31 -39.35
CA GLU A 36 7.48 -16.12 -38.16
C GLU A 36 7.92 -15.39 -36.87
N LYS A 37 9.14 -14.84 -36.84
CA LYS A 37 9.61 -14.01 -35.71
C LYS A 37 8.76 -12.78 -35.47
N LYS A 38 8.29 -12.12 -36.54
CA LYS A 38 7.42 -10.95 -36.42
C LYS A 38 6.02 -11.31 -35.93
N GLU A 39 5.52 -12.48 -36.28
CA GLU A 39 4.26 -13.01 -35.75
C GLU A 39 4.38 -13.32 -34.26
N GLU A 40 5.50 -13.90 -33.82
CA GLU A 40 5.80 -14.12 -32.39
C GLU A 40 5.87 -12.78 -31.62
N GLU A 41 6.60 -11.79 -32.14
CA GLU A 41 6.68 -10.45 -31.55
C GLU A 41 5.29 -9.80 -31.45
N LEU A 42 4.45 -9.93 -32.49
CA LEU A 42 3.07 -9.42 -32.48
C LEU A 42 2.18 -10.12 -31.45
N ALA A 43 2.34 -11.43 -31.28
CA ALA A 43 1.62 -12.18 -30.26
C ALA A 43 1.98 -11.70 -28.85
N GLU A 44 3.27 -11.47 -28.59
CA GLU A 44 3.74 -10.95 -27.30
C GLU A 44 3.25 -9.52 -27.05
N LEU A 45 3.31 -8.63 -28.06
CA LEU A 45 2.77 -7.28 -27.94
C LEU A 45 1.28 -7.28 -27.62
N ARG A 46 0.50 -8.18 -28.24
CA ARG A 46 -0.94 -8.33 -27.94
C ARG A 46 -1.16 -8.79 -26.50
N ARG A 47 -0.34 -9.73 -26.02
CA ARG A 47 -0.37 -10.21 -24.63
C ARG A 47 -0.11 -9.08 -23.63
N VAL A 48 0.99 -8.34 -23.81
CA VAL A 48 1.37 -7.21 -22.96
C VAL A 48 0.33 -6.09 -23.01
N ASN A 49 -0.20 -5.77 -24.20
CA ASN A 49 -1.26 -4.77 -24.33
C ASN A 49 -2.53 -5.18 -23.56
N GLY A 50 -2.87 -6.46 -23.57
CA GLY A 50 -3.95 -7.01 -22.73
C GLY A 50 -3.69 -6.81 -21.23
N GLU A 51 -2.48 -7.02 -20.75
CA GLU A 51 -2.11 -6.76 -19.35
C GLU A 51 -2.17 -5.28 -18.99
N ILE A 52 -1.71 -4.41 -19.89
CA ILE A 52 -1.77 -2.95 -19.70
C ILE A 52 -3.22 -2.50 -19.60
N LYS A 53 -4.11 -2.98 -20.47
CA LYS A 53 -5.55 -2.66 -20.41
C LYS A 53 -6.16 -3.04 -19.07
N LYS A 54 -5.89 -4.25 -18.58
CA LYS A 54 -6.36 -4.69 -17.25
C LYS A 54 -5.85 -3.77 -16.13
N LYS A 55 -4.60 -3.31 -16.21
CA LYS A 55 -4.05 -2.35 -15.22
C LYS A 55 -4.71 -0.97 -15.34
N LEU A 56 -4.99 -0.51 -16.54
CA LEU A 56 -5.68 0.77 -16.77
C LEU A 56 -7.13 0.74 -16.25
N GLU A 57 -7.81 -0.40 -16.36
CA GLU A 57 -9.16 -0.60 -15.81
C GLU A 57 -9.20 -0.46 -14.27
N LEU A 58 -8.06 -0.64 -13.59
CA LEU A 58 -7.96 -0.45 -12.13
C LEU A 58 -7.76 1.00 -11.72
N ILE A 59 -7.45 1.92 -12.63
CA ILE A 59 -7.20 3.33 -12.27
C ILE A 59 -8.46 4.00 -11.72
N PRO A 60 -9.64 3.97 -12.40
CA PRO A 60 -10.84 4.62 -11.89
C PRO A 60 -11.28 4.19 -10.48
N PRO A 61 -11.34 2.88 -10.13
CA PRO A 61 -11.71 2.50 -8.77
C PRO A 61 -10.67 2.93 -7.71
N LEU A 62 -9.38 2.97 -8.06
CA LEU A 62 -8.34 3.47 -7.15
C LEU A 62 -8.45 4.98 -6.93
N GLU A 63 -8.76 5.75 -7.98
CA GLU A 63 -9.02 7.19 -7.88
C GLU A 63 -10.24 7.47 -6.99
N ALA A 64 -11.34 6.74 -7.19
CA ALA A 64 -12.54 6.85 -6.36
C ALA A 64 -12.24 6.50 -4.89
N GLN A 65 -11.43 5.47 -4.63
CA GLN A 65 -11.03 5.11 -3.27
C GLN A 65 -10.19 6.22 -2.60
N LEU A 66 -9.28 6.86 -3.34
CA LEU A 66 -8.51 7.99 -2.83
C LEU A 66 -9.41 9.20 -2.52
N GLU A 67 -10.43 9.45 -3.32
CA GLU A 67 -11.39 10.53 -3.09
C GLU A 67 -12.18 10.31 -1.80
N VAL A 68 -12.66 9.09 -1.56
CA VAL A 68 -13.33 8.72 -0.30
C VAL A 68 -12.41 8.94 0.90
N TYR A 69 -11.18 8.43 0.86
CA TYR A 69 -10.25 8.61 1.98
C TYR A 69 -9.87 10.07 2.24
N ARG A 70 -9.80 10.90 1.21
CA ARG A 70 -9.57 12.35 1.39
C ARG A 70 -10.76 13.00 2.08
N SER A 71 -11.97 12.70 1.64
CA SER A 71 -13.20 13.21 2.25
C SER A 71 -13.33 12.80 3.73
N ASP A 72 -13.04 11.54 4.05
CA ASP A 72 -13.07 11.03 5.41
C ASP A 72 -12.00 11.72 6.27
N TYR A 73 -10.78 11.88 5.74
CA TYR A 73 -9.71 12.58 6.44
C TYR A 73 -10.07 14.03 6.76
N ASP A 74 -10.61 14.78 5.79
CA ASP A 74 -11.00 16.17 6.00
C ASP A 74 -12.14 16.30 7.02
N THR A 75 -13.08 15.35 7.00
CA THR A 75 -14.17 15.26 7.98
C THR A 75 -13.63 15.02 9.39
N GLU A 76 -12.79 14.00 9.57
CA GLU A 76 -12.18 13.68 10.86
C GLU A 76 -11.29 14.81 11.39
N LYS A 77 -10.56 15.47 10.49
CA LYS A 77 -9.78 16.65 10.84
C LYS A 77 -10.67 17.79 11.34
N GLY A 78 -11.79 18.06 10.67
CA GLY A 78 -12.78 19.04 11.11
C GLY A 78 -13.33 18.70 12.50
N GLN A 79 -13.78 17.46 12.70
CA GLN A 79 -14.28 16.99 14.00
C GLN A 79 -13.24 17.12 15.12
N ARG A 80 -11.96 16.85 14.83
CA ARG A 80 -10.87 17.02 15.79
C ARG A 80 -10.71 18.48 16.20
N ILE A 81 -10.73 19.40 15.25
CA ILE A 81 -10.59 20.84 15.53
C ILE A 81 -11.77 21.30 16.40
N ASP A 82 -13.00 20.94 16.02
CA ASP A 82 -14.20 21.28 16.80
C ASP A 82 -14.14 20.72 18.22
N ALA A 83 -13.65 19.48 18.38
CA ALA A 83 -13.46 18.87 19.69
C ALA A 83 -12.39 19.60 20.52
N GLN A 84 -11.28 20.02 19.91
CA GLN A 84 -10.23 20.79 20.56
C GLN A 84 -10.75 22.15 21.05
N ASP A 85 -11.53 22.85 20.23
CA ASP A 85 -12.14 24.14 20.59
C ASP A 85 -13.11 23.98 21.77
N ARG A 86 -13.91 22.90 21.76
CA ARG A 86 -14.82 22.59 22.88
C ARG A 86 -14.06 22.28 24.17
N VAL A 87 -12.95 21.54 24.09
CA VAL A 87 -12.09 21.27 25.25
C VAL A 87 -11.53 22.57 25.81
N ALA A 88 -10.96 23.44 24.97
CA ALA A 88 -10.42 24.73 25.39
C ALA A 88 -11.48 25.61 26.07
N ALA A 89 -12.70 25.66 25.52
CA ALA A 89 -13.80 26.41 26.12
C ALA A 89 -14.24 25.85 27.49
N LEU A 90 -14.25 24.52 27.63
CA LEU A 90 -14.56 23.86 28.90
C LEU A 90 -13.46 24.09 29.94
N GLU A 91 -12.19 24.02 29.54
CA GLU A 91 -11.05 24.31 30.41
C GLU A 91 -11.09 25.76 30.94
N GLU A 92 -11.42 26.73 30.08
CA GLU A 92 -11.57 28.13 30.51
C GLU A 92 -12.72 28.27 31.51
N ARG A 93 -13.87 27.65 31.23
CA ARG A 93 -15.02 27.67 32.14
C ARG A 93 -14.72 27.04 33.49
N ILE A 94 -13.96 25.93 33.50
CA ILE A 94 -13.49 25.30 34.74
C ILE A 94 -12.57 26.26 35.50
N ARG A 95 -11.65 26.95 34.82
CA ARG A 95 -10.76 27.94 35.44
C ARG A 95 -11.54 29.09 36.06
N GLU A 96 -12.52 29.65 35.35
CA GLU A 96 -13.39 30.69 35.87
C GLU A 96 -14.16 30.25 37.11
N LEU A 97 -14.79 29.06 37.07
CA LEU A 97 -15.54 28.51 38.20
C LEU A 97 -14.63 28.26 39.40
N THR A 98 -13.43 27.73 39.17
CA THR A 98 -12.42 27.52 40.22
C THR A 98 -12.03 28.85 40.86
N ASN A 99 -11.76 29.88 40.06
CA ASN A 99 -11.43 31.23 40.57
C ASN A 99 -12.60 31.88 41.31
N ARG A 100 -13.85 31.67 40.90
CA ARG A 100 -15.01 32.15 41.66
C ARG A 100 -15.10 31.46 43.01
N ASN A 101 -14.99 30.14 43.04
CA ASN A 101 -15.04 29.37 44.29
C ASN A 101 -13.94 29.76 45.28
N THR A 102 -12.71 30.00 44.80
CA THR A 102 -11.60 30.47 45.67
C THR A 102 -11.83 31.90 46.17
N ASN A 103 -12.43 32.78 45.38
CA ASN A 103 -12.76 34.15 45.79
C ASN A 103 -14.00 34.25 46.70
N THR A 104 -14.90 33.26 46.66
CA THR A 104 -16.10 33.21 47.54
C THR A 104 -15.89 32.41 48.83
N ALA A 105 -14.70 31.83 49.05
CA ALA A 105 -14.39 31.20 50.33
C ALA A 105 -14.31 32.29 51.42
N PRO A 106 -15.18 32.28 52.45
CA PRO A 106 -14.99 33.13 53.60
C PRO A 106 -13.70 32.69 54.30
N ARG A 107 -12.85 33.66 54.60
CA ARG A 107 -11.69 33.53 55.46
C ARG A 107 -12.15 33.03 56.84
N GLN A 108 -12.19 31.71 57.02
CA GLN A 108 -12.26 31.10 58.33
C GLN A 108 -10.84 30.96 58.85
N ASP A 109 -10.49 31.88 59.74
CA ASP A 109 -9.41 31.73 60.70
C ASP A 109 -9.58 30.39 61.45
N GLY A 110 -8.52 29.60 61.53
CA GLY A 110 -8.56 28.27 62.11
C GLY A 110 -7.21 27.58 62.12
N GLN A 111 -6.30 28.13 62.91
CA GLN A 111 -4.98 27.62 63.24
C GLN A 111 -5.04 26.20 63.83
N THR A 112 -4.25 25.26 63.30
CA THR A 112 -3.54 24.25 64.11
C THR A 112 -2.44 23.58 63.28
N ASP A 113 -1.20 23.80 63.72
CA ASP A 113 -0.04 23.00 63.38
C ASP A 113 -0.27 21.53 63.77
N GLN A 114 -0.04 20.60 62.85
CA GLN A 114 0.62 19.33 63.20
C GLN A 114 1.11 18.57 61.96
N ALA A 115 2.32 18.06 62.12
CA ALA A 115 3.10 17.20 61.25
C ALA A 115 2.29 16.07 60.59
N ASP A 116 2.68 15.64 59.40
CA ASP A 116 3.63 14.53 59.22
C ASP A 116 3.61 14.07 57.75
N SER A 117 4.80 13.85 57.19
CA SER A 117 5.11 12.97 56.04
C SER A 117 4.10 12.88 54.87
N ALA A 118 4.38 13.59 53.77
CA ALA A 118 3.81 13.28 52.46
C ALA A 118 4.88 12.68 51.52
N PRO A 119 4.64 11.50 50.92
CA PRO A 119 5.57 10.85 50.02
C PRO A 119 5.62 11.55 48.66
N GLN A 120 6.75 11.36 47.98
CA GLN A 120 7.06 11.85 46.64
C GLN A 120 5.86 11.80 45.69
N ALA A 121 5.63 12.94 45.03
CA ALA A 121 4.81 13.05 43.84
C ALA A 121 5.30 12.05 42.78
N THR A 122 4.67 10.88 42.74
CA THR A 122 4.66 10.04 41.54
C THR A 122 3.71 10.73 40.57
N GLY A 123 4.24 11.13 39.40
CA GLY A 123 3.50 11.85 38.38
C GLY A 123 2.22 11.14 37.95
N PRO A 124 1.35 11.79 37.16
CA PRO A 124 0.08 11.21 36.75
C PRO A 124 0.33 9.87 36.07
N VAL A 125 -0.05 8.78 36.75
CA VAL A 125 -0.08 7.44 36.16
C VAL A 125 -1.07 7.52 35.01
N SER A 126 -0.54 7.70 33.80
CA SER A 126 -1.33 7.82 32.59
C SER A 126 -1.87 6.44 32.26
N VAL A 127 -3.02 6.11 32.83
CA VAL A 127 -3.70 4.85 32.57
C VAL A 127 -4.28 4.90 31.16
N LEU A 128 -3.83 3.99 30.29
CA LEU A 128 -4.27 3.87 28.90
C LEU A 128 -5.27 2.72 28.80
N LEU A 129 -6.45 2.97 28.24
CA LEU A 129 -7.51 1.96 28.08
C LEU A 129 -7.48 1.36 26.69
N CYS A 130 -7.48 0.03 26.59
CA CYS A 130 -7.61 -0.68 25.31
C CYS A 130 -9.01 -0.48 24.71
N PRO A 131 -9.15 0.00 23.46
CA PRO A 131 -10.47 0.23 22.85
C PRO A 131 -11.21 -1.06 22.47
N VAL A 132 -10.52 -2.21 22.43
CA VAL A 132 -11.11 -3.50 22.02
C VAL A 132 -11.75 -4.23 23.21
N CYS A 133 -11.07 -4.27 24.36
CA CYS A 133 -11.50 -5.05 25.52
C CYS A 133 -11.59 -4.24 26.82
N THR A 134 -11.35 -2.92 26.77
CA THR A 134 -11.41 -1.98 27.91
C THR A 134 -10.40 -2.25 29.03
N THR A 135 -9.40 -3.11 28.81
CA THR A 135 -8.35 -3.38 29.81
C THR A 135 -7.47 -2.14 30.03
N MET A 136 -7.22 -1.83 31.30
CA MET A 136 -6.32 -0.75 31.72
C MET A 136 -4.85 -1.18 31.62
N CYS A 137 -4.07 -0.38 30.91
CA CYS A 137 -2.62 -0.52 30.79
C CYS A 137 -1.94 0.62 31.54
N THR A 138 -0.97 0.28 32.38
CA THR A 138 -0.26 1.23 33.25
C THR A 138 0.94 1.87 32.59
N THR A 139 1.41 1.33 31.46
CA THR A 139 2.51 1.86 30.65
C THR A 139 2.17 1.87 29.17
N ARG A 140 2.83 2.75 28.41
CA ARG A 140 2.64 2.89 26.96
C ARG A 140 3.03 1.62 26.20
N ASP A 141 4.12 0.97 26.57
CA ASP A 141 4.59 -0.25 25.90
C ASP A 141 3.62 -1.43 26.15
N ALA A 142 3.10 -1.56 27.38
CA ALA A 142 2.07 -2.53 27.69
C ALA A 142 0.79 -2.28 26.89
N TYR A 143 0.39 -1.01 26.73
CA TYR A 143 -0.75 -0.62 25.91
C TYR A 143 -0.57 -1.02 24.43
N ILE A 144 0.57 -0.70 23.82
CA ILE A 144 0.83 -1.01 22.40
C ILE A 144 0.78 -2.52 22.16
N HIS A 145 1.50 -3.32 22.96
CA HIS A 145 1.49 -4.78 22.81
C HIS A 145 0.12 -5.39 23.06
N HIS A 146 -0.62 -4.86 24.04
CA HIS A 146 -1.96 -5.34 24.36
C HIS A 146 -2.96 -5.05 23.23
N VAL A 147 -2.94 -3.84 22.67
CA VAL A 147 -3.84 -3.45 21.57
C VAL A 147 -3.57 -4.29 20.32
N GLN A 148 -2.30 -4.48 19.94
CA GLN A 148 -1.92 -5.31 18.79
C GLN A 148 -2.46 -6.73 18.94
N ARG A 149 -2.23 -7.37 20.10
CA ARG A 149 -2.73 -8.71 20.37
C ARG A 149 -4.27 -8.77 20.39
N CYS A 150 -4.93 -7.78 20.97
CA CYS A 150 -6.40 -7.75 21.03
C CYS A 150 -7.03 -7.67 19.63
N VAL A 151 -6.49 -6.84 18.75
CA VAL A 151 -6.97 -6.72 17.36
C VAL A 151 -6.78 -8.05 16.61
N GLU A 152 -5.60 -8.65 16.70
CA GLU A 152 -5.32 -9.96 16.06
C GLU A 152 -6.28 -11.06 16.55
N THR A 153 -6.61 -11.09 17.85
CA THR A 153 -7.56 -12.07 18.39
C THR A 153 -9.02 -11.77 18.03
N ALA A 154 -9.39 -10.49 17.88
CA ALA A 154 -10.74 -10.09 17.48
C ALA A 154 -11.03 -10.45 16.01
N GLU A 155 -10.02 -10.32 15.14
CA GLU A 155 -10.14 -10.72 13.72
C GLU A 155 -10.15 -12.24 13.53
N SER A 156 -9.54 -12.99 14.44
CA SER A 156 -9.48 -14.46 14.40
C SER A 156 -10.74 -15.15 14.96
N GLY A 157 -11.59 -14.42 15.69
CA GLY A 157 -12.79 -14.95 16.37
C GLY A 157 -14.11 -14.74 15.61
N GLY A 158 -14.06 -14.16 14.41
CA GLY A 158 -15.22 -13.92 13.54
C GLY A 158 -15.41 -15.01 12.48
N LEU A 159 -15.65 -16.25 12.92
CA LEU A 159 -16.17 -17.36 12.10
C LEU A 159 -17.16 -18.18 12.92
#